data_AF-A0A4P6DCI2-F1
#
_entry.id   AF-A0A4P6DCI2-F1
#
_cell.length_a   1.000
_cell.length_b   1.000
_cell.length_c   1.000
_cell.angle_alpha   90.00
_cell.angle_beta   90.00
_cell.angle_gamma   90.00
#
_symmetry.space_group_name_H-M   'P 1'
#
loop_
_entity.id
_entity.type
_entity.pdbx_description
1 polymer ?
#
loop_
_entity_poly.entity_id
_entity_poly.type
_entity_poly.pdbx_seq_one_letter_code
_entity_poly.pdbx_strand_id
1 'polypeptide(L)'
;TSLKLDIMDDLRLIDFDWNIQFVLGSSALSTIEEPLLQLSFHLCDTLKFQFCKAEEIKDTFNIEITQKDLDNFINMLSNAVS
;
A
#
# COMPACT_ATOMS: atom_id res chain seq x y z
N THR A 1 -2.94 20.80 5.14
CA THR A 1 -3.14 20.37 3.73
C THR A 1 -3.96 19.11 3.78
N SER A 2 -5.28 19.27 3.65
CA SER A 2 -6.24 18.16 3.66
C SER A 2 -6.08 17.41 2.35
N LEU A 3 -5.53 16.20 2.38
CA LEU A 3 -5.64 15.29 1.25
C LEU A 3 -7.14 15.03 1.07
N LYS A 4 -7.64 15.37 -0.12
CA LYS A 4 -9.02 15.20 -0.57
C LYS A 4 -9.48 13.76 -0.28
N LEU A 5 -10.13 13.55 0.86
CA LEU A 5 -10.82 12.31 1.19
C LEU A 5 -12.00 12.08 0.23
N ASP A 6 -12.53 13.14 -0.37
CA ASP A 6 -13.67 13.13 -1.29
C ASP A 6 -13.44 12.41 -2.64
N ILE A 7 -12.21 11.97 -2.95
CA ILE A 7 -11.91 11.21 -4.20
C ILE A 7 -11.82 9.69 -3.93
N MET A 8 -11.57 9.26 -2.70
CA MET A 8 -11.29 7.85 -2.41
C MET A 8 -12.53 6.97 -2.25
N ASP A 9 -13.72 7.55 -2.02
CA ASP A 9 -14.97 6.78 -1.84
C ASP A 9 -15.38 5.99 -3.11
N ASP A 10 -14.90 6.41 -4.28
CA ASP A 10 -15.20 5.79 -5.57
C ASP A 10 -14.10 4.87 -6.11
N LEU A 11 -13.08 4.54 -5.31
CA LEU A 11 -12.00 3.64 -5.74
C LEU A 11 -12.03 2.32 -4.96
N ARG A 12 -11.86 1.21 -5.68
CA ARG A 12 -11.68 -0.12 -5.09
C ARG A 12 -10.30 -0.68 -5.43
N LEU A 13 -9.70 -1.32 -4.44
CA LEU A 13 -8.53 -2.15 -4.64
C LEU A 13 -8.92 -3.37 -5.48
N ILE A 14 -8.20 -3.60 -6.57
CA ILE A 14 -8.42 -4.75 -7.47
C ILE A 14 -7.24 -5.73 -7.46
N ASP A 15 -6.03 -5.21 -7.27
CA ASP A 15 -4.82 -6.01 -7.25
C ASP A 15 -3.73 -5.29 -6.46
N PHE A 16 -2.72 -6.03 -6.03
CA PHE A 16 -1.52 -5.44 -5.44
C PHE A 16 -0.26 -6.24 -5.76
N ASP A 17 0.80 -5.51 -6.07
CA ASP A 17 2.15 -6.05 -6.23
C ASP A 17 3.00 -5.70 -5.01
N TRP A 18 3.98 -6.56 -4.71
CA TRP A 18 4.90 -6.36 -3.60
C TRP A 18 6.33 -6.69 -3.97
N ASN A 19 7.26 -5.99 -3.34
CA ASN A 19 8.69 -6.24 -3.47
C ASN A 19 9.40 -5.95 -2.13
N ILE A 20 10.42 -6.73 -1.81
CA ILE A 20 11.25 -6.49 -0.62
C ILE A 20 12.60 -5.95 -1.08
N GLN A 21 12.97 -4.77 -0.57
CA GLN A 21 14.29 -4.19 -0.76
C GLN A 21 15.05 -4.18 0.55
N PHE A 22 16.37 -4.33 0.48
CA PHE A 22 17.25 -4.14 1.64
C PHE A 22 17.88 -2.76 1.53
N VAL A 23 17.61 -1.90 2.52
CA VAL A 23 18.09 -0.53 2.56
C VAL A 23 19.05 -0.34 3.73
N LEU A 24 20.06 0.51 3.56
CA LEU A 24 20.98 0.80 4.64
C LEU A 24 20.25 1.57 5.75
N GLY A 25 20.23 0.99 6.96
CA GLY A 25 19.65 1.63 8.13
C GLY A 25 20.34 2.98 8.44
N SER A 26 19.56 3.93 8.95
CA SER A 26 20.03 5.29 9.25
C SER A 26 20.89 5.41 10.52
N SER A 27 21.17 4.30 11.22
CA SER A 27 21.96 4.30 12.44
C SER A 27 23.45 4.55 12.14
N ALA A 28 23.96 5.71 12.54
CA ALA A 28 25.33 6.20 12.34
C ALA A 28 26.48 5.30 12.89
N LEU A 29 26.17 4.14 13.47
CA LEU A 29 27.12 3.24 14.14
C LEU A 29 27.22 1.85 13.52
N SER A 30 26.34 1.48 12.58
CA SER A 30 26.41 0.19 11.89
C SER A 30 25.65 0.23 10.56
N THR A 31 26.31 -0.14 9.47
CA THR A 31 25.69 -0.47 8.17
C THR A 31 24.97 -1.81 8.28
N ILE A 32 23.84 -1.82 8.98
CA ILE A 32 22.91 -2.96 8.96
C ILE A 32 21.91 -2.68 7.84
N GLU A 33 21.78 -3.64 6.94
CA GLU A 33 20.71 -3.63 5.94
C GLU A 33 19.39 -4.00 6.61
N GLU A 34 18.39 -3.15 6.47
CA GLU A 34 17.05 -3.36 6.99
C GLU A 34 16.08 -3.66 5.84
N PRO A 35 15.16 -4.63 5.99
CA PRO A 35 14.16 -4.92 4.97
C PRO A 35 13.10 -3.83 4.93
N LEU A 36 12.82 -3.34 3.72
CA LEU A 36 11.77 -2.39 3.40
C LEU A 36 10.81 -3.03 2.41
N LEU A 37 9.53 -3.10 2.77
CA LEU A 37 8.48 -3.61 1.90
C LEU A 37 7.96 -2.47 1.02
N GLN A 38 8.01 -2.66 -0.30
CA GLN A 38 7.34 -1.80 -1.26
C GLN A 38 6.04 -2.47 -1.69
N LEU A 39 4.94 -1.74 -1.59
CA LEU A 39 3.61 -2.20 -1.99
C LEU A 39 3.02 -1.25 -3.02
N SER A 40 2.51 -1.82 -4.10
CA SER A 40 1.82 -1.13 -5.18
C SER A 40 0.36 -1.60 -5.19
N PHE A 41 -0.56 -0.71 -4.82
CA PHE A 41 -1.99 -0.98 -4.86
C PHE A 41 -2.57 -0.50 -6.17
N HIS A 42 -3.19 -1.39 -6.93
CA HIS A 42 -3.87 -1.06 -8.17
C HIS A 42 -5.35 -0.83 -7.91
N LEU A 43 -5.82 0.37 -8.25
CA LEU A 43 -7.16 0.84 -7.94
C LEU A 43 -7.99 1.00 -9.22
N CYS A 44 -9.28 0.69 -9.11
CA CYS A 44 -10.26 0.85 -10.18
C CYS A 44 -11.50 1.59 -9.66
N ASP A 45 -12.26 2.23 -10.56
CA ASP A 45 -13.50 2.91 -10.19
C ASP A 45 -14.58 1.92 -9.72
N THR A 46 -15.21 2.22 -8.58
CA THR A 46 -16.28 1.43 -7.96
C THR A 46 -17.44 1.19 -8.92
N LEU A 47 -17.81 2.18 -9.73
CA LEU A 47 -18.90 2.06 -10.72
C LEU A 47 -18.60 1.06 -11.84
N LYS A 48 -17.33 0.75 -12.07
CA LYS A 48 -16.87 -0.20 -13.09
C LYS A 48 -16.39 -1.52 -12.49
N PHE A 49 -16.54 -1.72 -11.19
CA PHE A 49 -15.98 -2.87 -10.47
C PHE A 49 -16.32 -4.24 -11.06
N GLN A 50 -17.51 -4.40 -11.66
CA GLN A 50 -17.90 -5.66 -12.32
C GLN A 50 -17.07 -5.98 -13.58
N PHE A 51 -16.32 -5.02 -14.10
CA PHE A 51 -15.51 -5.12 -15.32
C PHE A 51 -14.02 -4.85 -15.10
N CYS A 52 -13.61 -4.47 -13.88
CA CYS A 52 -12.23 -4.12 -13.58
C CYS A 52 -11.29 -5.31 -13.79
N LYS A 53 -10.74 -5.40 -14.99
CA LYS A 53 -9.58 -6.20 -15.35
C LYS A 53 -8.31 -5.36 -15.17
N ALA A 54 -7.14 -5.99 -15.26
CA ALA A 54 -5.86 -5.28 -15.22
C ALA A 54 -5.75 -4.14 -16.25
N GLU A 55 -6.49 -4.21 -17.36
CA GLU A 55 -6.55 -3.16 -18.39
C GLU A 55 -7.31 -1.89 -17.95
N GLU A 56 -8.04 -1.94 -16.83
CA GLU A 56 -8.86 -0.84 -16.30
C GLU A 56 -8.30 -0.23 -15.01
N ILE A 57 -7.02 -0.47 -14.70
CA ILE A 57 -6.32 0.20 -13.60
C ILE A 57 -6.39 1.71 -13.84
N LYS A 58 -7.08 2.41 -12.93
CA LYS A 58 -7.21 3.86 -12.98
C LYS A 58 -6.05 4.55 -12.29
N ASP A 59 -5.61 3.99 -11.18
CA ASP A 59 -4.56 4.57 -10.37
C ASP A 59 -3.71 3.47 -9.72
N THR A 60 -2.46 3.80 -9.43
CA THR A 60 -1.54 2.93 -8.68
C THR A 60 -0.95 3.72 -7.53
N PHE A 61 -1.28 3.30 -6.32
CA PHE A 61 -0.81 3.91 -5.09
C PHE A 61 0.36 3.10 -4.53
N ASN A 62 1.52 3.73 -4.40
CA ASN A 62 2.75 3.08 -3.92
C ASN A 62 3.08 3.52 -2.51
N ILE A 63 3.39 2.57 -1.64
CA ILE A 63 3.87 2.85 -0.28
C ILE A 63 5.07 1.98 0.08
N GLU A 64 5.91 2.54 0.94
CA GLU A 64 7.04 1.86 1.55
C GLU A 64 6.72 1.65 3.02
N ILE A 65 6.86 0.41 3.49
CA ILE A 65 6.42 -0.01 4.82
C ILE A 65 7.59 -0.70 5.52
N THR A 66 7.94 -0.20 6.71
CA THR A 66 8.88 -0.90 7.59
C THR A 66 8.20 -2.11 8.24
N GLN A 67 8.95 -3.05 8.80
CA GLN A 67 8.35 -4.18 9.53
C GLN A 67 7.35 -3.71 10.61
N LYS A 68 7.70 -2.67 11.36
CA LYS A 68 6.85 -2.09 12.40
C LYS A 68 5.54 -1.52 11.83
N ASP A 69 5.62 -0.82 10.70
CA ASP A 69 4.43 -0.25 10.06
C ASP A 69 3.53 -1.34 9.48
N LEU A 70 4.10 -2.44 8.98
CA LEU A 70 3.36 -3.59 8.48
C LEU A 70 2.59 -4.28 9.61
N ASP A 71 3.24 -4.49 10.76
CA ASP A 71 2.58 -5.07 11.94
C ASP A 71 1.38 -4.22 12.38
N ASN A 72 1.55 -2.89 12.41
CA ASN A 72 0.47 -1.96 12.72
C ASN A 72 -0.65 -2.03 11.68
N PHE A 73 -0.32 -2.08 10.39
CA PHE A 73 -1.28 -2.15 9.30
C PHE A 73 -2.11 -3.45 9.36
N ILE A 74 -1.48 -4.60 9.59
CA ILE A 74 -2.16 -5.89 9.77
C ILE A 74 -3.11 -5.85 10.97
N ASN A 75 -2.67 -5.28 12.09
CA ASN A 75 -3.51 -5.12 13.27
C ASN A 75 -4.73 -4.22 12.99
N MET A 76 -4.54 -3.11 12.26
CA MET A 76 -5.65 -2.23 11.86
C MET A 76 -6.66 -2.96 10.98
N LEU A 77 -6.20 -3.70 9.97
CA LEU A 77 -7.08 -4.48 9.09
C LEU A 77 -7.84 -5.57 9.87
N SER A 78 -7.16 -6.29 10.76
CA SER A 78 -7.78 -7.35 11.58
C SER A 78 -8.90 -6.80 12.46
N ASN A 79 -8.69 -5.62 13.05
CA ASN A 79 -9.70 -4.94 13.87
C ASN A 79 -10.86 -4.38 13.03
N ALA A 80 -10.64 -4.02 11.76
CA ALA A 80 -11.69 -3.49 10.88
C ALA A 80 -12.66 -4.58 10.37
N VAL A 81 -12.24 -5.84 10.39
CA VAL A 81 -13.06 -7.01 10.00
C VAL A 81 -13.82 -7.61 11.21
N SER A 82 -13.51 -7.16 12.43
CA SER A 82 -14.14 -7.60 13.69
C SER A 82 -15.34 -6.74 14.07
#